data_AF-A0A231RMI5-F1
#
_entry.id   AF-A0A231RMI5-F1
#
_cell.length_a   1.000
_cell.length_b   1.000
_cell.length_c   1.000
_cell.angle_alpha   90.00
_cell.angle_beta   90.00
_cell.angle_gamma   90.00
#
_symmetry.space_group_name_H-M   'P 1'
#
loop_
_entity.id
_entity.type
_entity.pdbx_description
1 polymer ?
#
loop_
_entity_poly.entity_id
_entity_poly.type
_entity_poly.pdbx_seq_one_letter_code
_entity_poly.pdbx_strand_id
1 'polypeptide(L)'
;MILLLFAAGMVSVACLMVFGIGSRSSAGKALGMLSAAMGVALGVTAGSVTASLGADEGTVAAVGLLGCSLVMIAGSAAARKLLRKADLRRHL
;
A
#
# COMPACT_ATOMS: atom_id res chain seq x y z
N MET A 1 7.07 -10.75 17.57
CA MET A 1 7.09 -11.66 16.40
C MET A 1 5.74 -11.80 15.68
N ILE A 2 4.62 -12.01 16.38
CA ILE A 2 3.28 -12.13 15.75
C ILE A 2 2.90 -10.88 14.93
N LEU A 3 3.19 -9.69 15.45
CA LEU A 3 2.94 -8.40 14.78
C LEU A 3 3.70 -8.26 13.44
N LEU A 4 4.95 -8.71 13.40
CA LEU A 4 5.79 -8.72 12.20
C LEU A 4 5.27 -9.70 11.14
N LEU A 5 4.86 -10.91 11.56
CA LEU A 5 4.23 -11.90 10.67
C LEU A 5 2.94 -11.39 10.05
N PHE A 6 2.11 -10.72 10.85
CA PHE A 6 0.88 -10.10 10.36
C PHE A 6 1.17 -8.95 9.37
N ALA A 7 2.13 -8.09 9.70
CA ALA A 7 2.56 -7.01 8.83
C ALA A 7 3.12 -7.53 7.48
N ALA A 8 3.93 -8.58 7.52
CA ALA A 8 4.44 -9.23 6.32
C ALA A 8 3.32 -9.81 5.44
N GLY A 9 2.33 -10.48 6.04
CA GLY A 9 1.15 -10.98 5.32
C GLY A 9 0.34 -9.86 4.66
N MET A 10 0.15 -8.74 5.36
CA MET A 10 -0.55 -7.57 4.83
C MET A 10 0.21 -6.93 3.66
N VAL A 11 1.54 -6.85 3.73
CA VAL A 11 2.38 -6.36 2.63
C VAL A 11 2.26 -7.26 1.40
N SER A 12 2.23 -8.59 1.57
CA SER A 12 2.01 -9.51 0.45
C SER A 12 0.67 -9.26 -0.25
N VAL A 13 -0.41 -9.06 0.52
CA VAL A 13 -1.74 -8.73 -0.03
C VAL A 13 -1.72 -7.39 -0.75
N ALA A 14 -1.05 -6.38 -0.18
CA ALA A 14 -0.91 -5.06 -0.79
C ALA A 14 -0.18 -5.13 -2.14
N CYS A 15 0.93 -5.88 -2.21
CA CYS A 15 1.66 -6.12 -3.45
C CYS A 15 0.78 -6.81 -4.51
N LEU A 16 0.04 -7.86 -4.14
CA LEU A 16 -0.89 -8.54 -5.04
C LEU A 16 -1.98 -7.59 -5.55
N MET A 17 -2.49 -6.69 -4.71
CA MET A 17 -3.49 -5.71 -5.13
C MET A 17 -2.94 -4.73 -6.16
N VAL A 18 -1.71 -4.25 -5.98
CA VAL A 18 -1.03 -3.34 -6.91
C VAL A 18 -0.76 -4.03 -8.25
N PHE A 19 -0.23 -5.26 -8.23
CA PHE A 19 -0.04 -6.06 -9.44
C PHE A 19 -1.35 -6.29 -10.20
N GLY A 20 -2.44 -6.61 -9.49
CA GLY A 20 -3.76 -6.81 -10.09
C GLY A 20 -4.37 -5.56 -10.74
N ILE A 21 -3.91 -4.36 -10.37
CA ILE A 21 -4.32 -3.10 -11.01
C ILE A 21 -3.41 -2.78 -12.19
N GLY A 22 -2.10 -2.99 -12.01
CA GLY A 22 -1.10 -2.80 -13.06
C GLY A 22 -1.30 -3.70 -14.28
N SER A 23 -1.87 -4.90 -14.12
CA SER A 23 -2.15 -5.79 -15.24
C SER A 23 -3.32 -5.34 -16.12
N ARG A 24 -4.19 -4.43 -15.64
CA ARG A 24 -5.41 -4.04 -16.39
C ARG A 24 -5.20 -2.93 -17.40
N SER A 25 -4.30 -1.99 -17.16
CA SER A 25 -4.11 -0.81 -18.01
C SER A 25 -2.80 -0.08 -17.69
N SER A 26 -2.27 0.69 -18.64
CA SER A 26 -1.13 1.59 -18.42
C SER A 26 -1.40 2.62 -17.31
N ALA A 27 -2.64 3.15 -17.24
CA ALA A 27 -3.07 4.03 -16.14
C ALA A 27 -3.11 3.28 -14.80
N GLY A 28 -3.47 2.00 -14.81
CA GLY A 28 -3.41 1.14 -13.64
C GLY A 28 -1.98 0.90 -13.14
N LYS A 29 -1.00 0.75 -14.03
CA LYS A 29 0.42 0.64 -13.65
C LYS A 29 0.92 1.91 -12.97
N ALA A 30 0.59 3.07 -13.52
CA ALA A 30 0.99 4.36 -12.97
C ALA A 30 0.38 4.59 -11.57
N LEU A 31 -0.92 4.34 -11.41
CA LEU A 31 -1.60 4.42 -10.12
C LEU A 31 -1.05 3.40 -9.11
N GLY A 32 -0.74 2.19 -9.58
CA GLY A 32 -0.09 1.16 -8.77
C GLY A 32 1.27 1.61 -8.23
N MET A 33 2.15 2.13 -9.10
CA MET A 33 3.45 2.67 -8.68
C MET A 33 3.33 3.85 -7.72
N LEU A 34 2.41 4.79 -7.99
CA LEU A 34 2.16 5.92 -7.09
C LEU A 34 1.71 5.45 -5.70
N SER A 35 0.82 4.45 -5.65
CA SER A 35 0.37 3.88 -4.38
C SER A 35 1.50 3.19 -3.61
N ALA A 36 2.42 2.52 -4.32
CA ALA A 36 3.61 1.91 -3.73
C ALA A 36 4.56 2.97 -3.18
N ALA A 37 4.83 4.02 -3.94
CA ALA A 37 5.71 5.12 -3.52
C ALA A 37 5.16 5.85 -2.29
N MET A 38 3.86 6.20 -2.29
CA MET A 38 3.22 6.80 -1.09
C MET A 38 3.22 5.84 0.09
N GLY A 39 3.00 4.54 -0.14
CA GLY A 39 3.05 3.53 0.91
C GLY A 39 4.41 3.45 1.58
N VAL A 40 5.48 3.39 0.79
CA VAL A 40 6.86 3.37 1.33
C VAL A 40 7.15 4.65 2.10
N ALA A 41 6.82 5.82 1.54
CA ALA A 41 7.06 7.10 2.21
C ALA A 41 6.36 7.17 3.57
N LEU A 42 5.06 6.88 3.62
CA LEU A 42 4.27 6.91 4.85
C LEU A 42 4.66 5.80 5.83
N GLY A 43 5.03 4.61 5.35
CA GLY A 43 5.53 3.52 6.17
C GLY A 43 6.85 3.88 6.86
N VAL A 44 7.79 4.48 6.12
CA VAL A 44 9.05 4.97 6.70
C VAL A 44 8.78 6.06 7.72
N THR A 45 7.89 7.03 7.44
CA THR A 45 7.52 8.06 8.40
C THR A 45 6.92 7.46 9.67
N ALA A 46 5.97 6.52 9.55
CA ALA A 46 5.35 5.86 10.68
C ALA A 46 6.39 5.09 11.52
N GLY A 47 7.29 4.35 10.87
CA GLY A 47 8.42 3.66 11.50
C GLY A 47 9.32 4.62 12.27
N SER A 48 9.77 5.71 11.64
CA SER A 48 10.61 6.72 12.28
C SER A 48 9.94 7.39 13.48
N VAL A 49 8.63 7.68 13.39
CA VAL A 49 7.88 8.22 14.53
C VAL A 49 7.83 7.21 15.68
N THR A 50 7.58 5.94 15.40
CA THR A 50 7.62 4.90 16.44
C THR A 50 9.00 4.68 17.04
N ALA A 51 10.07 4.81 16.24
CA ALA A 51 11.43 4.74 16.74
C ALA A 51 11.73 5.91 17.71
N SER A 52 11.29 7.12 17.38
CA SER A 52 11.39 8.30 18.25
C SER A 52 10.62 8.15 19.57
N LEU A 53 9.61 7.27 19.63
CA LEU A 53 8.86 6.96 20.86
C LEU A 53 9.55 5.88 21.73
N GLY A 54 10.74 5.41 21.34
CA GLY A 54 11.49 4.41 22.10
C GLY A 54 11.01 2.97 21.91
N ALA A 55 10.27 2.69 20.83
CA ALA A 55 9.83 1.33 20.50
C ALA A 55 11.02 0.45 20.05
N ASP A 56 10.92 -0.86 20.28
CA ASP A 56 11.92 -1.82 19.82
C ASP A 56 11.95 -1.94 18.28
N GLU A 57 13.08 -2.39 17.74
CA GLU A 57 13.30 -2.53 16.28
C GLU A 57 12.23 -3.38 15.59
N GLY A 58 11.74 -4.43 16.26
CA GLY A 58 10.70 -5.30 15.71
C GLY A 58 9.34 -4.61 15.63
N THR A 59 9.00 -3.79 16.61
CA THR A 59 7.78 -2.97 16.60
C THR A 59 7.87 -1.85 15.58
N VAL A 60 9.02 -1.16 15.48
CA VAL A 60 9.28 -0.13 14.46
C VAL A 60 9.09 -0.69 13.05
N ALA A 61 9.69 -1.86 12.77
CA ALA A 61 9.53 -2.52 11.49
C ALA A 61 8.08 -2.94 11.22
N ALA A 62 7.39 -3.51 12.22
CA ALA A 62 5.98 -3.90 12.08
C ALA A 62 5.08 -2.71 11.76
N VAL A 63 5.25 -1.59 12.46
CA VAL A 63 4.44 -0.38 12.25
C VAL A 63 4.74 0.25 10.89
N GLY A 64 6.00 0.30 10.47
CA GLY A 64 6.36 0.80 9.14
C GLY A 64 5.76 -0.05 8.02
N LEU A 65 5.81 -1.38 8.14
CA LEU A 65 5.21 -2.31 7.19
C LEU A 65 3.68 -2.23 7.18
N LEU A 66 3.04 -2.06 8.34
CA LEU A 66 1.59 -1.86 8.45
C LEU A 66 1.15 -0.54 7.79
N GLY A 67 1.86 0.56 8.05
CA GLY A 67 1.60 1.85 7.41
C GLY A 67 1.71 1.76 5.89
N CYS A 68 2.77 1.10 5.39
CA CYS A 68 2.97 0.88 3.97
C CYS A 68 1.84 0.06 3.33
N SER A 69 1.51 -1.09 3.92
CA SER A 69 0.50 -2.00 3.39
C SER A 69 -0.91 -1.39 3.40
N LEU A 70 -1.29 -0.65 4.44
CA LEU A 70 -2.58 0.04 4.50
C LEU A 70 -2.72 1.08 3.38
N VAL A 71 -1.69 1.90 3.16
CA VAL A 71 -1.69 2.93 2.11
C VAL A 71 -1.74 2.29 0.73
N MET A 72 -0.96 1.24 0.49
CA MET A 72 -0.98 0.52 -0.78
C MET A 72 -2.34 -0.12 -1.06
N ILE A 73 -3.00 -0.72 -0.05
CA ILE A 73 -4.34 -1.31 -0.18
C ILE A 73 -5.38 -0.21 -0.44
N ALA A 74 -5.37 0.87 0.33
CA ALA A 74 -6.31 1.98 0.18
C ALA A 74 -6.14 2.69 -1.18
N GLY A 75 -4.90 2.97 -1.58
CA GLY A 75 -4.56 3.54 -2.88
C GLY A 75 -4.97 2.63 -4.03
N SER A 76 -4.74 1.32 -3.89
CA SER A 76 -5.18 0.29 -4.85
C SER A 76 -6.72 0.26 -4.97
N ALA A 77 -7.45 0.27 -3.85
CA ALA A 77 -8.90 0.29 -3.86
C ALA A 77 -9.47 1.56 -4.52
N ALA A 78 -8.87 2.72 -4.22
CA ALA A 78 -9.23 3.99 -4.84
C ALA A 78 -8.96 3.98 -6.36
N ALA A 79 -7.78 3.49 -6.77
CA ALA A 79 -7.42 3.34 -8.18
C ALA A 79 -8.41 2.42 -8.93
N ARG A 80 -8.81 1.29 -8.34
CA ARG A 80 -9.85 0.40 -8.93
C ARG A 80 -11.19 1.12 -9.10
N LYS A 81 -11.61 1.93 -8.12
CA LYS A 81 -12.85 2.72 -8.22
C LYS A 81 -12.77 3.75 -9.35
N LEU A 82 -11.64 4.46 -9.46
CA LEU A 82 -11.42 5.44 -10.52
C LEU A 82 -11.40 4.80 -11.91
N LEU A 83 -10.68 3.68 -12.06
CA LEU A 83 -10.65 2.92 -13.31
C LEU A 83 -12.03 2.42 -13.72
N ARG A 84 -12.83 1.86 -12.79
CA ARG A 84 -14.21 1.46 -13.08
C ARG A 84 -15.07 2.62 -13.54
N LYS A 85 -14.98 3.79 -12.89
CA LYS A 85 -15.71 5.00 -13.30
C LYS A 85 -15.28 5.48 -14.68
N ALA A 86 -13.99 5.39 -15.00
CA ALA A 86 -13.45 5.79 -16.30
C ALA A 86 -13.93 4.84 -17.43
N ASP A 87 -13.98 3.53 -17.18
CA ASP A 87 -14.53 2.56 -18.13
C ASP A 87 -16.03 2.80 -18.38
N LEU A 88 -16.81 3.00 -17.32
CA LEU A 88 -18.24 3.33 -17.43
C LEU A 88 -18.49 4.59 -18.26
N ARG A 89 -17.59 5.59 -18.18
CA ARG A 89 -17.67 6.82 -19.00
C ARG A 89 -17.25 6.64 -20.46
N ARG A 90 -16.52 5.58 -20.81
CA ARG A 90 -16.15 5.28 -22.20
C ARG A 90 -17.23 4.51 -22.95
N HIS A 91 -18.16 3.88 -22.22
CA HIS A 91 -19.26 3.09 -22.77
C HIS A 91 -20.60 3.85 -22.81
N LEU A 92 -20.63 5.11 -22.35
CA LEU A 92 -21.75 6.06 -22.46
C LEU A 92 -21.42 7.10 -23.53
#